data_AF-A0A9E2G6K2-F1
#
_entry.id   AF-A0A9E2G6K2-F1
#
_cell.length_a   1.000
_cell.length_b   1.000
_cell.length_c   1.000
_cell.angle_alpha   90.00
_cell.angle_beta   90.00
_cell.angle_gamma   90.00
#
_symmetry.space_group_name_H-M   'P 1'
#
loop_
_entity.id
_entity.type
_entity.pdbx_description
1 polymer ?
#
loop_
_entity_poly.entity_id
_entity_poly.type
_entity_poly.pdbx_seq_one_letter_code
_entity_poly.pdbx_strand_id
1 'polypeptide(L)'
;MARRVMAFLETFSAGQEHRQRERSMLQATAWLVERCGFTADLVLWGETRISRLPGPLANCRVHRLEDMPPSSLMSTVDMAACATGFIRSFRPDAVLVSSSQINSNIHLLAAAFAFLQPAEFFFGVTEFEAAADGRFICRRPASGCLFETTPEFPVVLGITHCAGFPPYPPVAAPEAAVLPLSELGLELELIQMRSALFPEPVSIIHPTDSRLTDLQTAVSWLTADEDTD
;
A
#
# COMPACT_ATOMS: atom_id res chain seq x y z
N MET A 1 4.38 -19.09 -13.75
CA MET A 1 3.62 -18.91 -12.49
C MET A 1 2.75 -17.68 -12.64
N ALA A 2 1.53 -17.68 -12.09
CA ALA A 2 0.71 -16.47 -12.02
C ALA A 2 1.36 -15.45 -11.08
N ARG A 3 1.37 -14.17 -11.46
CA ARG A 3 1.92 -13.09 -10.64
C ARG A 3 1.06 -12.84 -9.42
N ARG A 4 1.63 -12.27 -8.36
CA ARG A 4 0.94 -12.00 -7.09
C ARG A 4 0.82 -10.51 -6.85
N VAL A 5 -0.39 -10.05 -6.55
CA VAL A 5 -0.68 -8.69 -6.10
C VAL A 5 -1.04 -8.70 -4.63
N MET A 6 -0.41 -7.84 -3.85
CA MET A 6 -0.73 -7.60 -2.46
C MET A 6 -1.31 -6.20 -2.30
N ALA A 7 -2.52 -6.07 -1.76
CA ALA A 7 -3.15 -4.77 -1.54
C ALA A 7 -3.37 -4.51 -0.04
N PHE A 8 -2.84 -3.39 0.45
CA PHE A 8 -3.04 -2.95 1.83
C PHE A 8 -4.30 -2.08 1.92
N LEU A 9 -5.28 -2.53 2.70
CA LEU A 9 -6.57 -1.88 2.88
C LEU A 9 -6.64 -1.22 4.26
N GLU A 10 -6.74 0.10 4.27
CA GLU A 10 -6.85 0.91 5.48
C GLU A 10 -8.25 1.53 5.60
N THR A 11 -8.95 1.27 6.70
CA THR A 11 -10.10 2.05 7.12
C THR A 11 -9.66 3.03 8.20
N PHE A 12 -9.55 4.30 7.84
CA PHE A 12 -9.65 5.38 8.82
C PHE A 12 -11.13 5.64 9.09
N SER A 13 -11.49 5.86 10.35
CA SER A 13 -12.86 6.06 10.78
C SER A 13 -13.44 7.42 10.29
N ALA A 14 -14.59 7.32 9.60
CA ALA A 14 -15.61 8.32 9.26
C ALA A 14 -15.32 9.41 8.18
N GLY A 15 -15.71 9.13 6.92
CA GLY A 15 -15.93 10.14 5.86
C GLY A 15 -16.25 9.55 4.47
N GLN A 16 -16.76 10.36 3.52
CA GLN A 16 -17.11 9.95 2.14
C GLN A 16 -15.88 9.61 1.28
N GLU A 17 -14.76 10.32 1.47
CA GLU A 17 -13.50 10.11 0.74
C GLU A 17 -12.90 8.71 0.96
N HIS A 18 -13.19 8.08 2.10
CA HIS A 18 -12.68 6.74 2.45
C HIS A 18 -13.28 5.64 1.58
N ARG A 19 -14.61 5.67 1.40
CA ARG A 19 -15.30 4.66 0.59
C ARG A 19 -14.83 4.67 -0.85
N GLN A 20 -14.44 5.84 -1.36
CA GLN A 20 -13.91 5.97 -2.71
C GLN A 20 -12.50 5.39 -2.85
N ARG A 21 -11.62 5.58 -1.85
CA ARG A 21 -10.25 5.05 -1.86
C ARG A 21 -10.21 3.53 -1.72
N GLU A 22 -10.90 3.00 -0.71
CA GLU A 22 -11.02 1.54 -0.51
C GLU A 22 -11.61 0.89 -1.77
N ARG A 23 -12.65 1.49 -2.34
CA ARG A 23 -13.24 1.03 -3.60
C ARG A 23 -12.23 1.07 -4.75
N SER A 24 -11.47 2.15 -4.89
CA SER A 24 -10.48 2.27 -5.97
C SER A 24 -9.40 1.19 -5.85
N MET A 25 -8.91 0.94 -4.64
CA MET A 25 -7.96 -0.13 -4.33
C MET A 25 -8.52 -1.52 -4.67
N LEU A 26 -9.76 -1.79 -4.28
CA LEU A 26 -10.42 -3.06 -4.57
C LEU A 26 -10.67 -3.24 -6.07
N GLN A 27 -11.11 -2.19 -6.78
CA GLN A 27 -11.33 -2.23 -8.22
C GLN A 27 -10.01 -2.40 -9.00
N ALA A 28 -8.94 -1.72 -8.58
CA ALA A 28 -7.59 -1.86 -9.10
C ALA A 28 -7.08 -3.30 -8.95
N THR A 29 -7.22 -3.87 -7.75
CA THR A 29 -6.82 -5.25 -7.48
C THR A 29 -7.64 -6.23 -8.31
N ALA A 30 -8.96 -6.05 -8.37
CA ALA A 30 -9.87 -6.91 -9.14
C ALA A 30 -9.55 -6.88 -10.64
N TRP A 31 -9.21 -5.70 -11.17
CA TRP A 31 -8.80 -5.53 -12.55
C TRP A 31 -7.48 -6.27 -12.85
N LEU A 32 -6.47 -6.18 -11.97
CA LEU A 32 -5.22 -6.93 -12.15
C LEU A 32 -5.43 -8.44 -12.12
N VAL A 33 -6.34 -8.92 -11.27
CA VAL A 33 -6.70 -10.35 -11.22
C VAL A 33 -7.42 -10.77 -12.52
N GLU A 34 -8.44 -10.03 -12.94
CA GLU A 34 -9.23 -10.37 -14.13
C GLU A 34 -8.43 -10.25 -15.43
N ARG A 35 -7.74 -9.11 -15.62
CA ARG A 35 -7.15 -8.73 -16.91
C ARG A 35 -5.69 -9.14 -17.05
N CYS A 36 -4.97 -9.21 -15.94
CA CYS A 36 -3.55 -9.55 -15.96
C CYS A 36 -3.26 -10.95 -15.36
N GLY A 37 -4.29 -11.67 -14.90
CA GLY A 37 -4.16 -13.03 -14.38
C GLY A 37 -3.38 -13.12 -13.06
N PHE A 38 -3.40 -12.05 -12.26
CA PHE A 38 -2.77 -12.05 -10.94
C PHE A 38 -3.57 -12.90 -9.95
N THR A 39 -2.90 -13.44 -8.94
CA THR A 39 -3.55 -13.87 -7.70
C THR A 39 -3.45 -12.77 -6.65
N ALA A 40 -4.48 -12.58 -5.83
CA ALA A 40 -4.54 -11.48 -4.86
C ALA A 40 -4.41 -11.92 -3.40
N ASP A 41 -3.62 -11.17 -2.65
CA ASP A 41 -3.56 -11.14 -1.19
C ASP A 41 -4.03 -9.75 -0.72
N LEU A 42 -5.07 -9.71 0.13
CA LEU A 42 -5.58 -8.47 0.73
C LEU A 42 -5.14 -8.42 2.19
N VAL A 43 -4.51 -7.33 2.59
CA VAL A 43 -4.08 -7.10 3.98
C VAL A 43 -5.01 -6.07 4.62
N LEU A 44 -5.76 -6.47 5.64
CA LEU A 44 -6.66 -5.60 6.39
C LEU A 44 -5.88 -4.93 7.52
N TRP A 45 -5.69 -3.61 7.42
CA TRP A 45 -4.97 -2.83 8.41
C TRP A 45 -5.85 -2.42 9.60
N GLY A 46 -5.34 -2.59 10.83
CA GLY A 46 -5.98 -2.08 12.04
C GLY A 46 -7.45 -2.51 12.16
N GLU A 47 -8.36 -1.55 12.14
CA GLU A 47 -9.79 -1.79 12.32
C GLU A 47 -10.52 -2.18 11.02
N THR A 48 -9.82 -2.30 9.88
CA THR A 48 -10.44 -2.64 8.59
C THR A 48 -11.29 -3.89 8.67
N ARG A 49 -12.55 -3.75 8.26
CA ARG A 49 -13.52 -4.85 8.10
C ARG A 49 -14.08 -4.79 6.69
N ILE A 50 -14.04 -5.92 6.00
CA ILE A 50 -14.61 -6.06 4.67
C ILE A 50 -15.56 -7.25 4.63
N SER A 51 -16.79 -7.01 4.17
CA SER A 51 -17.83 -8.04 4.07
C SER A 51 -18.17 -8.41 2.63
N ARG A 52 -17.84 -7.52 1.68
CA ARG A 52 -18.09 -7.69 0.26
C ARG A 52 -16.86 -7.30 -0.54
N LEU A 53 -16.56 -8.08 -1.57
CA LEU A 53 -15.46 -7.84 -2.50
C LEU A 53 -15.98 -7.80 -3.94
N PRO A 54 -15.27 -7.14 -4.87
CA PRO A 54 -15.45 -7.36 -6.30
C PRO A 54 -15.38 -8.84 -6.69
N GLY A 55 -16.25 -9.28 -7.62
CA GLY A 55 -16.32 -10.66 -8.10
C GLY A 55 -14.98 -11.32 -8.45
N PRO A 56 -14.05 -10.66 -9.17
CA PRO A 56 -12.73 -11.24 -9.45
C PRO A 56 -11.90 -11.60 -8.21
N LEU A 57 -12.21 -11.00 -7.05
CA LEU A 57 -11.54 -11.26 -5.78
C LEU A 57 -12.22 -12.35 -4.95
N ALA A 58 -13.20 -13.10 -5.49
CA ALA A 58 -13.91 -14.15 -4.76
C ALA A 58 -12.99 -15.19 -4.10
N ASN A 59 -11.85 -15.47 -4.72
CA ASN A 59 -10.88 -16.47 -4.25
C ASN A 59 -9.57 -15.84 -3.73
N CYS A 60 -9.56 -14.54 -3.44
CA CYS A 60 -8.37 -13.91 -2.88
C CYS A 60 -8.10 -14.41 -1.45
N ARG A 61 -6.85 -14.29 -1.00
CA ARG A 61 -6.53 -14.49 0.42
C ARG A 61 -6.74 -13.17 1.15
N VAL A 62 -7.35 -13.22 2.32
CA VAL A 62 -7.57 -12.06 3.16
C VAL A 62 -6.83 -12.27 4.46
N HIS A 63 -5.96 -11.33 4.80
CA HIS A 63 -5.08 -11.39 5.97
C HIS A 63 -5.43 -10.27 6.92
N ARG A 64 -5.49 -10.58 8.21
CA ARG A 64 -5.54 -9.60 9.30
C ARG A 64 -4.35 -9.85 10.20
N LEU A 65 -3.67 -8.81 10.63
CA LEU A 65 -2.63 -8.95 11.64
C LEU A 65 -3.24 -9.09 13.04
N GLU A 66 -2.70 -10.03 13.81
CA GLU A 66 -2.97 -10.19 15.24
C GLU A 66 -2.47 -8.98 16.02
N ASP A 67 -3.23 -8.56 17.04
CA ASP A 67 -2.85 -7.53 18.02
C ASP A 67 -2.31 -6.21 17.45
N MET A 68 -2.72 -5.86 16.23
CA MET A 68 -2.33 -4.58 15.65
C MET A 68 -2.93 -3.42 16.45
N PRO A 69 -2.11 -2.41 16.80
CA PRO A 69 -2.64 -1.18 17.34
C PRO A 69 -3.62 -0.55 16.33
N PRO A 70 -4.61 0.22 16.81
CA PRO A 70 -5.42 1.08 15.95
C PRO A 70 -4.51 1.90 15.02
N SER A 71 -4.87 2.04 13.75
CA SER A 71 -4.06 2.80 12.77
C SER A 71 -3.84 4.26 13.19
N SER A 72 -4.73 4.82 14.00
CA SER A 72 -4.60 6.15 14.63
C SER A 72 -3.46 6.26 15.65
N LEU A 73 -2.97 5.12 16.15
CA LEU A 73 -1.88 5.03 17.13
C LEU A 73 -0.58 4.51 16.51
N MET A 74 -0.56 4.23 15.20
CA MET A 74 0.62 3.73 14.51
C MET A 74 1.38 4.85 13.83
N SER A 75 2.69 4.89 14.06
CA SER A 75 3.58 5.75 13.28
C SER A 75 3.69 5.24 11.84
N THR A 76 4.01 6.13 10.91
CA THR A 76 4.33 5.77 9.52
C THR A 76 5.46 4.73 9.43
N VAL A 77 6.43 4.81 10.35
CA VAL A 77 7.56 3.88 10.42
C VAL A 77 7.10 2.48 10.82
N ASP A 78 6.20 2.38 11.79
CA ASP A 78 5.63 1.08 12.20
C ASP A 78 4.78 0.48 11.09
N MET A 79 4.02 1.31 10.37
CA MET A 79 3.29 0.85 9.19
C MET A 79 4.24 0.34 8.10
N ALA A 80 5.31 1.07 7.80
CA ALA A 80 6.31 0.62 6.84
C ALA A 80 6.99 -0.69 7.26
N ALA A 81 7.33 -0.83 8.54
CA ALA A 81 7.95 -2.04 9.08
C ALA A 81 7.01 -3.25 8.96
N CYS A 82 5.75 -3.11 9.39
CA CYS A 82 4.76 -4.17 9.29
C CYS A 82 4.60 -4.65 7.85
N ALA A 83 4.51 -3.68 6.95
CA ALA A 83 4.23 -3.97 5.57
C ALA A 83 5.45 -4.51 4.80
N THR A 84 6.66 -4.15 5.23
CA THR A 84 7.91 -4.80 4.79
C THR A 84 7.96 -6.25 5.23
N GLY A 85 7.52 -6.57 6.46
CA GLY A 85 7.39 -7.94 6.93
C GLY A 85 6.51 -8.79 6.00
N PHE A 86 5.38 -8.23 5.58
CA PHE A 86 4.50 -8.86 4.58
C PHE A 86 5.20 -9.06 3.23
N ILE A 87 5.85 -8.04 2.70
CA ILE A 87 6.54 -8.14 1.41
C ILE A 87 7.63 -9.21 1.45
N ARG A 88 8.43 -9.26 2.53
CA ARG A 88 9.51 -10.25 2.68
C ARG A 88 8.97 -11.67 2.76
N SER A 89 7.87 -11.85 3.49
CA SER A 89 7.28 -13.16 3.76
C SER A 89 6.50 -13.69 2.56
N PHE A 90 5.73 -12.83 1.90
CA PHE A 90 4.83 -13.22 0.81
C PHE A 90 5.45 -13.00 -0.58
N ARG A 91 6.49 -12.18 -0.72
CA ARG A 91 7.18 -11.86 -1.99
C ARG A 91 6.21 -11.56 -3.15
N PRO A 92 5.34 -10.54 -3.03
CA PRO A 92 4.44 -10.16 -4.11
C PRO A 92 5.21 -9.56 -5.29
N ASP A 93 4.68 -9.72 -6.50
CA ASP A 93 5.19 -9.04 -7.71
C ASP A 93 4.71 -7.58 -7.75
N ALA A 94 3.48 -7.32 -7.30
CA ALA A 94 2.92 -5.98 -7.22
C ALA A 94 2.38 -5.69 -5.82
N VAL A 95 2.68 -4.51 -5.29
CA VAL A 95 2.12 -4.01 -4.05
C VAL A 95 1.25 -2.80 -4.36
N LEU A 96 0.00 -2.84 -3.95
CA LEU A 96 -0.91 -1.70 -4.03
C LEU A 96 -1.07 -1.09 -2.65
N VAL A 97 -0.95 0.23 -2.62
CA VAL A 97 -1.19 1.06 -1.44
C VAL A 97 -2.08 2.21 -1.85
N SER A 98 -2.98 2.63 -0.97
CA SER A 98 -3.74 3.86 -1.21
C SER A 98 -2.76 5.03 -1.29
N SER A 99 -3.16 6.12 -1.95
CA SER A 99 -2.44 7.39 -2.02
C SER A 99 -3.46 8.52 -1.93
N SER A 100 -3.18 9.60 -1.18
CA SER A 100 -4.08 10.75 -1.08
C SER A 100 -3.29 12.04 -0.92
N GLN A 101 -3.58 13.00 -1.81
CA GLN A 101 -3.00 14.34 -1.75
C GLN A 101 -3.32 15.09 -0.43
N ILE A 102 -4.34 14.64 0.31
CA ILE A 102 -4.79 15.24 1.56
C ILE A 102 -4.13 14.56 2.78
N ASN A 103 -3.67 13.31 2.66
CA ASN A 103 -3.05 12.56 3.75
C ASN A 103 -1.61 12.14 3.39
N SER A 104 -0.65 12.95 3.84
CA SER A 104 0.79 12.76 3.64
C SER A 104 1.33 11.45 4.25
N ASN A 105 0.74 10.92 5.32
CA ASN A 105 1.22 9.69 5.97
C ASN A 105 1.09 8.47 5.06
N ILE A 106 0.05 8.43 4.22
CA ILE A 106 -0.18 7.35 3.26
C ILE A 106 0.82 7.41 2.10
N HIS A 107 1.21 8.63 1.68
CA HIS A 107 2.31 8.81 0.74
C HIS A 107 3.64 8.32 1.33
N LEU A 108 3.85 8.50 2.62
CA LEU A 108 5.09 8.08 3.27
C LEU A 108 5.16 6.56 3.45
N LEU A 109 4.03 5.89 3.69
CA LEU A 109 3.97 4.42 3.74
C LEU A 109 4.44 3.82 2.41
N ALA A 110 3.83 4.26 1.31
CA ALA A 110 4.20 3.91 -0.06
C ALA A 110 5.68 4.21 -0.37
N ALA A 111 6.21 5.36 0.07
CA ALA A 111 7.61 5.70 -0.14
C ALA A 111 8.52 4.76 0.65
N ALA A 112 8.18 4.47 1.91
CA ALA A 112 8.93 3.54 2.74
C ALA A 112 8.95 2.12 2.14
N PHE A 113 7.87 1.68 1.49
CA PHE A 113 7.86 0.43 0.72
C PHE A 113 8.86 0.44 -0.45
N ALA A 114 8.99 1.57 -1.16
CA ALA A 114 9.96 1.75 -2.24
C ALA A 114 11.41 1.61 -1.74
N PHE A 115 11.68 2.11 -0.53
CA PHE A 115 13.02 2.10 0.04
C PHE A 115 13.43 0.73 0.57
N LEU A 116 12.47 -0.06 1.09
CA LEU A 116 12.74 -1.32 1.76
C LEU A 116 12.74 -2.53 0.80
N GLN A 117 12.43 -2.32 -0.49
CA GLN A 117 12.45 -3.35 -1.52
C GLN A 117 13.14 -2.81 -2.80
N PRO A 118 13.99 -3.60 -3.50
CA PRO A 118 14.47 -3.25 -4.83
C PRO A 118 13.34 -3.41 -5.85
N ALA A 119 12.37 -2.50 -5.81
CA ALA A 119 11.17 -2.47 -6.61
C ALA A 119 11.01 -1.12 -7.31
N GLU A 120 10.40 -1.11 -8.49
CA GLU A 120 9.97 0.14 -9.08
C GLU A 120 8.84 0.75 -8.25
N PHE A 121 8.78 2.08 -8.24
CA PHE A 121 7.82 2.78 -7.41
C PHE A 121 7.11 3.90 -8.18
N PHE A 122 5.77 3.88 -8.18
CA PHE A 122 4.95 4.88 -8.85
C PHE A 122 3.85 5.45 -7.94
N PHE A 123 3.91 6.77 -7.68
CA PHE A 123 2.89 7.51 -6.96
C PHE A 123 1.81 8.06 -7.87
N GLY A 124 0.60 8.17 -7.31
CA GLY A 124 -0.47 8.93 -7.93
C GLY A 124 -1.06 8.25 -9.15
N VAL A 125 -1.06 6.91 -9.16
CA VAL A 125 -1.58 6.15 -10.29
C VAL A 125 -3.10 6.33 -10.35
N THR A 126 -3.60 6.64 -11.55
CA THR A 126 -5.00 6.94 -11.82
C THR A 126 -5.64 6.03 -12.85
N GLU A 127 -4.85 5.31 -13.64
CA GLU A 127 -5.33 4.44 -14.71
C GLU A 127 -4.44 3.22 -14.88
N PHE A 128 -5.06 2.10 -15.29
CA PHE A 128 -4.37 0.90 -15.72
C PHE A 128 -4.82 0.48 -17.12
N GLU A 129 -3.90 -0.11 -17.86
CA GLU A 129 -4.18 -0.73 -19.14
C GLU A 129 -3.41 -2.04 -19.29
N ALA A 130 -4.07 -3.04 -19.86
CA ALA A 130 -3.44 -4.27 -20.31
C ALA A 130 -3.20 -4.10 -21.81
N ALA A 131 -1.94 -3.86 -22.18
CA ALA A 131 -1.57 -3.71 -23.58
C ALA A 131 -1.85 -4.99 -24.36
N ALA A 132 -2.03 -4.86 -25.68
CA ALA A 132 -2.31 -5.99 -26.57
C ALA A 132 -1.20 -7.06 -26.58
N ASP A 133 0.02 -6.68 -26.21
CA ASP A 133 1.18 -7.56 -26.05
C ASP A 133 1.27 -8.22 -24.65
N GLY A 134 0.26 -7.99 -23.79
CA GLY A 134 0.18 -8.55 -22.44
C GLY A 134 0.96 -7.76 -21.40
N ARG A 135 1.55 -6.61 -21.75
CA ARG A 135 2.21 -5.74 -20.76
C ARG A 135 1.20 -4.98 -19.91
N PHE A 136 1.57 -4.75 -18.66
CA PHE A 136 0.83 -3.92 -17.73
C PHE A 136 1.33 -2.48 -17.85
N ILE A 137 0.41 -1.55 -18.10
CA ILE A 137 0.69 -0.12 -18.22
C ILE A 137 -0.07 0.59 -17.10
N CYS A 138 0.60 1.53 -16.43
CA CYS A 138 -0.02 2.44 -15.49
C CYS A 138 0.14 3.89 -15.95
N ARG A 139 -0.84 4.74 -15.62
CA ARG A 139 -0.77 6.18 -15.90
C ARG A 139 -0.98 7.01 -14.65
N ARG A 140 -0.25 8.12 -14.57
CA ARG A 140 -0.33 9.07 -13.47
C ARG A 140 -0.27 10.52 -13.97
N PRO A 141 -1.10 11.43 -13.42
CA PRO A 141 -0.96 12.85 -13.71
C PRO A 141 0.23 13.42 -12.93
N ALA A 142 1.10 14.16 -13.62
CA ALA A 142 2.12 14.98 -12.98
C ALA A 142 2.40 16.22 -13.85
N SER A 143 2.66 17.37 -13.21
CA SER A 143 3.04 18.61 -13.89
C SER A 143 2.12 19.04 -15.06
N GLY A 144 0.81 18.79 -14.94
CA GLY A 144 -0.18 19.11 -15.99
C GLY A 144 -0.23 18.13 -17.17
N CYS A 145 0.56 17.04 -17.13
CA CYS A 145 0.60 15.99 -18.14
C CYS A 145 0.16 14.65 -17.56
N LEU A 146 -0.28 13.73 -18.43
CA LEU A 146 -0.49 12.33 -18.08
C LEU A 146 0.74 11.52 -18.50
N PHE A 147 1.45 10.95 -17.54
CA PHE A 147 2.62 10.10 -17.78
C PHE A 147 2.20 8.64 -17.85
N GLU A 148 2.61 7.98 -18.91
CA GLU A 148 2.44 6.55 -19.11
C GLU A 148 3.73 5.82 -18.73
N THR A 149 3.62 4.68 -18.04
CA THR A 149 4.77 3.86 -17.67
C THR A 149 4.40 2.38 -17.76
N THR A 150 5.35 1.57 -18.19
CA THR A 150 5.27 0.11 -18.16
C THR A 150 6.15 -0.39 -17.02
N PRO A 151 5.58 -0.78 -15.87
CA PRO A 151 6.40 -1.15 -14.72
C PRO A 151 7.18 -2.45 -14.91
N GLU A 152 8.40 -2.45 -14.38
CA GLU A 152 9.17 -3.66 -14.13
C GLU A 152 8.84 -4.23 -12.75
N PHE A 153 8.72 -5.56 -12.65
CA PHE A 153 8.41 -6.23 -11.40
C PHE A 153 9.71 -6.57 -10.63
N PRO A 154 9.73 -6.48 -9.29
CA PRO A 154 8.61 -6.11 -8.43
C PRO A 154 8.29 -4.61 -8.47
N VAL A 155 7.02 -4.25 -8.27
CA VAL A 155 6.54 -2.85 -8.32
C VAL A 155 5.65 -2.51 -7.12
N VAL A 156 5.75 -1.28 -6.64
CA VAL A 156 4.83 -0.69 -5.67
C VAL A 156 4.07 0.47 -6.34
N LEU A 157 2.74 0.45 -6.23
CA LEU A 157 1.84 1.40 -6.87
C LEU A 157 0.99 2.12 -5.82
N GLY A 158 1.19 3.43 -5.70
CA GLY A 158 0.35 4.32 -4.92
C GLY A 158 -0.89 4.74 -5.70
N ILE A 159 -2.04 4.13 -5.38
CA ILE A 159 -3.31 4.32 -6.09
C ILE A 159 -4.08 5.48 -5.48
N THR A 160 -4.31 6.55 -6.25
CA THR A 160 -5.12 7.69 -5.79
C THR A 160 -6.60 7.42 -6.05
N HIS A 161 -6.91 7.05 -7.28
CA HIS A 161 -8.21 6.56 -7.72
C HIS A 161 -7.94 5.71 -8.97
N CYS A 162 -8.94 5.03 -9.49
CA CYS A 162 -8.79 4.46 -10.83
C CYS A 162 -10.03 4.73 -11.68
N ALA A 163 -9.85 5.54 -12.71
CA ALA A 163 -10.89 5.82 -13.67
C ALA A 163 -11.07 4.64 -14.64
N GLY A 164 -12.28 4.48 -15.20
CA GLY A 164 -12.52 3.57 -16.31
C GLY A 164 -12.66 2.08 -15.96
N PHE A 165 -12.58 1.68 -14.69
CA PHE A 165 -12.86 0.29 -14.34
C PHE A 165 -14.34 -0.07 -14.43
N PRO A 166 -14.67 -1.24 -15.01
CA PRO A 166 -16.05 -1.71 -15.02
C PRO A 166 -16.54 -1.92 -13.58
N PRO A 167 -17.83 -1.70 -13.30
CA PRO A 167 -18.41 -2.09 -12.02
C PRO A 167 -18.42 -3.62 -11.92
N TYR A 168 -17.72 -4.16 -10.92
CA TYR A 168 -17.75 -5.59 -10.62
C TYR A 168 -18.93 -5.92 -9.70
N PRO A 169 -19.63 -7.05 -9.93
CA PRO A 169 -20.66 -7.52 -9.02
C PRO A 169 -20.04 -7.87 -7.66
N PRO A 170 -20.67 -7.50 -6.53
CA PRO A 170 -20.13 -7.79 -5.20
C PRO A 170 -20.38 -9.25 -4.81
N VAL A 171 -19.36 -9.90 -4.26
CA VAL A 171 -19.41 -11.25 -3.68
C VAL A 171 -19.10 -11.20 -2.19
N ALA A 172 -19.40 -12.26 -1.44
CA ALA A 172 -19.01 -12.35 -0.03
C ALA A 172 -17.47 -12.35 0.08
N ALA A 173 -16.94 -11.59 1.04
CA ALA A 173 -15.51 -11.63 1.33
C ALA A 173 -15.16 -13.00 1.97
N PRO A 174 -14.04 -13.63 1.59
CA PRO A 174 -13.49 -14.76 2.32
C PRO A 174 -13.22 -14.40 3.79
N GLU A 175 -13.23 -15.41 4.65
CA GLU A 175 -12.84 -15.22 6.05
C GLU A 175 -11.37 -14.78 6.14
N ALA A 176 -11.12 -13.73 6.93
CA ALA A 176 -9.78 -13.20 7.10
C ALA A 176 -8.96 -14.13 7.99
N ALA A 177 -7.87 -14.67 7.46
CA ALA A 177 -6.88 -15.39 8.25
C ALA A 177 -6.17 -14.40 9.18
N VAL A 178 -6.11 -14.72 10.47
CA VAL A 178 -5.33 -13.94 11.44
C VAL A 178 -3.88 -14.41 11.36
N LEU A 179 -2.97 -13.47 11.09
CA LEU A 179 -1.54 -13.70 11.01
C LEU A 179 -0.86 -13.14 12.27
N PRO A 180 -0.12 -13.97 13.02
CA PRO A 180 0.65 -13.50 14.17
C PRO A 180 1.78 -12.56 13.70
N LEU A 181 2.08 -11.52 14.50
CA LEU A 181 3.15 -10.56 14.19
C LEU A 181 4.52 -11.24 14.01
N SER A 182 4.76 -12.33 14.74
CA SER A 182 5.98 -13.13 14.66
C SER A 182 6.22 -13.77 13.29
N GLU A 183 5.16 -14.10 12.54
CA GLU A 183 5.29 -14.61 11.16
C GLU A 183 5.85 -13.55 10.20
N LEU A 184 5.79 -12.28 10.57
CA LEU A 184 6.34 -11.17 9.81
C LEU A 184 7.69 -10.66 10.35
N GLY A 185 8.22 -11.30 11.39
CA GLY A 185 9.42 -10.83 12.08
C GLY A 185 9.20 -9.52 12.83
N LEU A 186 7.98 -9.29 13.34
CA LEU A 186 7.61 -8.11 14.10
C LEU A 186 7.35 -8.51 15.56
N GLU A 187 7.77 -7.65 16.49
CA GLU A 187 7.49 -7.80 17.92
C GLU A 187 6.66 -6.60 18.38
N LEU A 188 5.55 -6.87 19.08
CA LEU A 188 4.61 -5.83 19.52
C LEU A 188 5.29 -4.81 20.45
N GLU A 189 6.19 -5.28 21.31
CA GLU A 189 6.97 -4.43 22.22
C GLU A 189 7.84 -3.42 21.45
N LEU A 190 8.46 -3.84 20.34
CA LEU A 190 9.25 -2.95 19.48
C LEU A 190 8.38 -1.93 18.75
N ILE A 191 7.19 -2.33 18.28
CA ILE A 191 6.22 -1.42 17.66
C ILE A 191 5.77 -0.37 18.68
N GLN A 192 5.42 -0.79 19.90
CA GLN A 192 4.98 0.10 20.97
C GLN A 192 6.10 1.05 21.43
N MET A 193 7.34 0.58 21.55
CA MET A 193 8.50 1.42 21.87
C MET A 193 8.77 2.46 20.78
N ARG A 194 8.73 2.07 19.50
CA ARG A 194 8.92 3.00 18.37
C ARG A 194 7.83 4.06 18.28
N SER A 195 6.57 3.66 18.44
CA SER A 195 5.44 4.58 18.54
C SER A 195 5.57 5.54 19.74
N ALA A 196 6.19 5.12 20.86
CA ALA A 196 6.46 5.98 22.00
C ALA A 196 7.64 6.97 21.78
N LEU A 197 8.65 6.56 20.99
CA LEU A 197 9.80 7.39 20.62
C LEU A 197 9.47 8.40 19.51
N PHE A 198 8.54 8.06 18.62
CA PHE A 198 8.01 8.92 17.56
C PHE A 198 6.50 9.12 17.76
N PRO A 199 6.08 9.89 18.79
CA PRO A 199 4.68 10.00 19.20
C PRO A 199 3.81 10.80 18.23
N GLU A 200 4.44 11.62 17.38
CA GLU A 200 3.75 12.28 16.27
C GLU A 200 3.85 11.38 15.03
N PRO A 201 2.76 11.22 14.23
CA PRO A 201 2.92 10.66 12.91
C PRO A 201 3.95 11.53 12.20
N VAL A 202 5.12 10.97 11.91
CA VAL A 202 6.21 11.74 11.29
C VAL A 202 5.67 12.24 9.96
N SER A 203 5.17 13.47 9.96
CA SER A 203 4.78 14.19 8.76
C SER A 203 6.08 14.66 8.13
N ILE A 204 6.81 13.72 7.54
CA ILE A 204 8.06 13.96 6.80
C ILE A 204 7.83 14.97 5.66
N ILE A 205 6.58 15.29 5.31
CA ILE A 205 6.26 16.34 4.33
C ILE A 205 5.10 17.22 4.82
N HIS A 206 5.43 18.17 5.70
CA HIS A 206 4.88 19.52 5.56
C HIS A 206 6.07 20.48 5.37
N PRO A 207 6.40 20.78 4.11
CA PRO A 207 6.24 22.17 3.71
C PRO A 207 5.60 22.32 2.34
N THR A 208 4.90 23.44 2.17
CA THR A 208 4.37 24.00 0.92
C THR A 208 5.41 24.25 -0.18
N ASP A 209 6.68 23.87 0.04
CA ASP A 209 7.76 23.91 -0.93
C ASP A 209 8.47 22.54 -0.99
N SER A 210 7.89 21.62 -1.76
CA SER A 210 8.41 20.28 -2.07
C SER A 210 9.67 20.28 -2.95
N ARG A 211 10.44 21.38 -2.97
CA ARG A 211 11.66 21.53 -3.78
C ARG A 211 12.95 21.33 -3.01
N LEU A 212 12.94 21.06 -1.70
CA LEU A 212 14.16 21.19 -0.89
C LEU A 212 14.49 20.02 0.06
N THR A 213 13.74 18.93 0.08
CA THR A 213 14.18 17.73 0.84
C THR A 213 14.75 16.73 -0.15
N ASP A 214 16.07 16.65 -0.22
CA ASP A 214 16.73 15.62 -1.01
C ASP A 214 16.54 14.23 -0.37
N LEU A 215 16.67 13.21 -1.22
CA LEU A 215 16.49 11.81 -0.86
C LEU A 215 17.40 11.38 0.31
N GLN A 216 18.57 11.99 0.43
CA GLN A 216 19.59 11.66 1.41
C GLN A 216 19.18 12.13 2.81
N THR A 217 18.51 13.28 2.89
CA THR A 217 17.93 13.83 4.12
C THR A 217 16.73 13.02 4.61
N ALA A 218 15.89 12.51 3.70
CA ALA A 218 14.80 11.62 4.08
C ALA A 218 15.32 10.24 4.56
N VAL A 219 16.43 9.77 3.99
CA VAL A 219 17.10 8.51 4.37
C VAL A 219 17.73 8.59 5.76
N SER A 220 18.37 9.71 6.13
CA SER A 220 19.00 9.84 7.45
C SER A 220 18.02 9.79 8.62
N TRP A 221 16.74 10.13 8.38
CA TRP A 221 15.67 9.98 9.37
C TRP A 221 15.18 8.54 9.55
N LEU A 222 15.44 7.67 8.57
CA LEU A 222 15.05 6.25 8.58
C LEU A 222 16.18 5.33 9.04
N THR A 223 17.44 5.79 8.95
CA THR A 223 18.65 5.02 9.28
C THR A 223 19.34 5.48 10.56
N ALA A 224 18.66 6.22 11.44
CA ALA A 224 19.22 6.66 12.71
C ALA A 224 19.39 5.47 13.68
N ASP A 225 20.42 4.67 13.43
CA ASP A 225 21.48 4.30 14.37
C ASP A 225 22.40 3.27 13.69
N GLU A 226 23.46 3.77 13.03
CA GLU A 226 24.75 3.10 13.10
C GLU A 226 25.74 4.15 13.60
N ASP A 227 26.07 4.06 14.88
CA ASP A 227 27.23 4.70 15.47
C ASP A 227 28.44 4.47 14.57
N THR A 228 29.03 5.57 14.09
CA THR A 228 30.44 5.57 13.70
C THR A 228 31.11 6.74 14.42
N ASP A 229 31.68 6.37 15.58
CA ASP A 229 32.75 6.99 16.38
C ASP A 229 32.74 8.49 16.71
#